data_AF-A0AA88UN19-F1
#
_entry.id   AF-A0AA88UN19-F1
#
_cell.length_a   1.000
_cell.length_b   1.000
_cell.length_c   1.000
_cell.angle_alpha   90.00
_cell.angle_beta   90.00
_cell.angle_gamma   90.00
#
_symmetry.space_group_name_H-M   'P 1'
#
loop_
_entity.id
_entity.type
_entity.pdbx_description
1 polymer ?
#
loop_
_entity_poly.entity_id
_entity_poly.type
_entity_poly.pdbx_seq_one_letter_code
_entity_poly.pdbx_strand_id
1 'polypeptide(L)'
;MSSVPLCKDSVTIKSSLIDPDGGSLVDLVVPESKRELKASEAELLPKVKLAKIDLEWVHVISEGWASPLKGFMREDEYLQSLHFNSLRVKDGSVVNMSLPIVLAIDDEDKERIGVSTDVALVGPDGDLVLIIGKWEYVAELFQEYKEGNDADAS
;
A
#
# COMPACT_ATOMS: atom_id res chain seq x y z
N MET A 1 13.70 56.81 6.28
CA MET A 1 14.31 55.48 6.04
C MET A 1 13.18 54.47 6.05
N SER A 2 12.68 54.08 4.88
CA SER A 2 11.57 53.12 4.74
C SER A 2 12.16 51.80 4.27
N SER A 3 12.15 50.77 5.12
CA SER A 3 12.53 49.42 4.76
C SER A 3 11.42 48.76 3.97
N VAL A 4 11.70 48.37 2.72
CA VAL A 4 10.82 47.51 1.91
C VAL A 4 10.95 46.07 2.42
N PRO A 5 9.85 45.32 2.63
CA PRO A 5 9.95 43.91 3.00
C PRO A 5 10.27 43.09 1.74
N LEU A 6 11.35 42.30 1.80
CA LEU A 6 11.62 41.25 0.81
C LEU A 6 10.62 40.11 1.04
N CYS A 7 9.62 40.00 0.17
CA CYS A 7 8.88 38.75 -0.02
C CYS A 7 9.89 37.72 -0.53
N LYS A 8 10.22 36.70 0.28
CA LYS A 8 10.94 35.53 -0.20
C LYS A 8 9.94 34.66 -0.94
N ASP A 9 9.76 34.96 -2.22
CA ASP A 9 9.05 34.05 -3.11
C ASP A 9 9.87 32.75 -3.19
N SER A 10 9.35 31.70 -2.56
CA SER A 10 9.86 30.34 -2.72
C SER A 10 9.60 29.94 -4.17
N VAL A 11 10.64 30.03 -4.99
CA VAL A 11 10.61 29.55 -6.37
C VAL A 11 10.41 28.04 -6.32
N THR A 12 9.20 27.59 -6.61
CA THR A 12 8.91 26.18 -6.85
C THR A 12 9.48 25.83 -8.22
N ILE A 13 10.66 25.21 -8.22
CA ILE A 13 11.27 24.66 -9.44
C ILE A 13 10.46 23.41 -9.83
N LYS A 14 9.61 23.53 -10.84
CA LYS A 14 9.00 22.36 -11.48
C LYS A 14 10.02 21.73 -12.42
N SER A 15 10.46 20.52 -12.09
CA SER A 15 11.26 19.68 -12.99
C SER A 15 10.45 19.38 -14.25
N SER A 16 11.10 19.23 -15.41
CA SER A 16 10.48 18.82 -16.68
C SER A 16 10.07 17.33 -16.72
N LEU A 17 9.94 16.70 -15.56
CA LEU A 17 9.51 15.31 -15.40
C LEU A 17 7.99 15.27 -15.26
N ILE A 18 7.38 14.18 -15.70
CA ILE A 18 5.94 13.95 -15.46
C ILE A 18 5.69 13.87 -13.96
N ASP A 19 4.60 14.48 -13.51
CA ASP A 19 4.16 14.35 -12.12
C ASP A 19 3.67 12.91 -11.89
N PRO A 20 3.94 12.31 -10.72
CA PRO A 20 3.43 11.00 -10.37
C PRO A 20 1.91 11.00 -10.25
N ASP A 21 1.30 9.83 -10.47
CA ASP A 21 -0.14 9.63 -10.33
C ASP A 21 -0.61 10.00 -8.91
N GLY A 22 -1.70 10.78 -8.82
CA GLY A 22 -2.19 11.34 -7.56
C GLY A 22 -1.40 12.56 -7.05
N GLY A 23 -0.47 13.09 -7.85
CA GLY A 23 0.22 14.37 -7.61
C GLY A 23 1.46 14.30 -6.71
N SER A 24 1.73 13.17 -6.06
CA SER A 24 2.95 12.96 -5.28
C SER A 24 3.33 11.48 -5.19
N LEU A 25 4.64 11.18 -5.21
CA LEU A 25 5.16 9.84 -4.96
C LEU A 25 4.90 9.45 -3.50
N VAL A 26 4.35 8.26 -3.27
CA VAL A 26 4.12 7.71 -1.94
C VAL A 26 5.25 6.74 -1.60
N ASP A 27 6.22 7.21 -0.82
CA ASP A 27 7.29 6.39 -0.24
C ASP A 27 6.83 5.87 1.13
N LEU A 28 6.84 4.55 1.31
CA LEU A 28 6.41 3.88 2.54
C LEU A 28 7.58 3.29 3.32
N VAL A 29 8.83 3.54 2.90
CA VAL A 29 10.02 3.12 3.63
C VAL A 29 10.16 3.94 4.92
N VAL A 30 10.27 3.24 6.05
CA VAL A 30 10.48 3.90 7.35
C VAL A 30 11.85 4.60 7.35
N PRO A 31 11.91 5.92 7.66
CA PRO A 31 13.16 6.65 7.77
C PRO A 31 14.08 6.02 8.80
N GLU A 32 15.40 6.06 8.56
CA GLU A 32 16.41 5.40 9.42
C GLU A 32 16.25 5.77 10.91
N SER A 33 15.98 7.04 11.21
CA SER A 33 15.79 7.54 12.58
C SER A 33 14.60 6.93 13.33
N LYS A 34 13.67 6.29 12.64
CA LYS A 34 12.47 5.66 13.22
C LYS A 34 12.48 4.13 13.12
N ARG A 35 13.49 3.53 12.48
CA ARG A 35 13.54 2.08 12.25
C ARG A 35 13.58 1.28 13.55
N GLU A 36 14.41 1.66 14.52
CA GLU A 36 14.51 0.96 15.81
C GLU A 36 13.19 1.01 16.60
N LEU A 37 12.52 2.16 16.59
CA LEU A 37 11.21 2.32 17.21
C LEU A 37 10.17 1.42 16.54
N LYS A 38 10.14 1.39 15.20
CA LYS A 38 9.21 0.53 14.46
C LYS A 38 9.53 -0.96 14.60
N ALA A 39 10.80 -1.33 14.67
CA ALA A 39 11.22 -2.70 14.94
C ALA A 39 10.73 -3.15 16.33
N SER A 40 10.89 -2.31 17.35
CA SER A 40 10.43 -2.60 18.72
C SER A 40 8.90 -2.71 18.79
N GLU A 41 8.17 -1.86 18.06
CA GLU A 41 6.70 -1.96 17.94
C GLU A 41 6.28 -3.29 17.30
N ALA A 42 6.94 -3.68 16.20
CA ALA A 42 6.65 -4.92 15.49
C ALA A 42 6.94 -6.19 16.29
N GLU A 43 7.83 -6.15 17.27
CA GLU A 43 8.07 -7.30 18.15
C GLU A 43 6.84 -7.70 18.97
N LEU A 44 5.98 -6.72 19.29
CA LEU A 44 4.77 -6.89 20.08
C LEU A 44 3.54 -7.28 19.24
N LEU A 45 3.66 -7.23 17.91
CA LEU A 45 2.56 -7.51 16.99
C LEU A 45 2.51 -8.99 16.62
N PRO A 46 1.32 -9.53 16.27
CA PRO A 46 1.25 -10.82 15.62
C PRO A 46 2.05 -10.81 14.32
N LYS A 47 2.75 -11.91 14.07
CA LYS A 47 3.66 -12.05 12.91
C LYS A 47 3.09 -13.02 11.89
N VAL A 48 3.06 -12.57 10.64
CA VAL A 48 2.67 -13.39 9.48
C VAL A 48 3.87 -13.50 8.54
N LYS A 49 4.11 -14.71 8.03
CA LYS A 49 5.24 -14.98 7.15
C LYS A 49 4.83 -14.73 5.70
N LEU A 50 5.59 -13.89 5.01
CA LEU A 50 5.39 -13.61 3.60
C LEU A 50 5.92 -14.73 2.73
N ALA A 51 5.20 -15.04 1.65
CA ALA A 51 5.78 -15.77 0.55
C ALA A 51 6.77 -14.87 -0.20
N LYS A 52 7.62 -15.50 -1.02
CA LYS A 52 8.60 -14.76 -1.82
C LYS A 52 7.93 -13.74 -2.76
N ILE A 53 6.81 -14.10 -3.37
CA ILE A 53 6.07 -13.21 -4.28
C ILE A 53 5.48 -12.00 -3.54
N ASP A 54 5.02 -12.18 -2.30
CA ASP A 54 4.46 -11.08 -1.51
C ASP A 54 5.55 -10.07 -1.12
N LEU A 55 6.76 -10.55 -0.85
CA LEU A 55 7.91 -9.69 -0.59
C LEU A 55 8.24 -8.78 -1.79
N GLU A 56 8.12 -9.31 -3.01
CA GLU A 56 8.31 -8.52 -4.24
C GLU A 56 7.24 -7.42 -4.36
N TRP A 57 5.98 -7.73 -4.03
CA TRP A 57 4.91 -6.73 -3.97
C TRP A 57 5.14 -5.68 -2.89
N VAL A 58 5.70 -6.05 -1.73
CA VAL A 58 6.09 -5.08 -0.70
C VAL A 58 7.10 -4.09 -1.26
N HIS A 59 8.10 -4.52 -2.03
CA HIS A 59 9.05 -3.60 -2.64
C HIS A 59 8.38 -2.62 -3.61
N VAL A 60 7.53 -3.13 -4.52
CA VAL A 60 6.76 -2.32 -5.48
C VAL A 60 5.98 -1.22 -4.77
N ILE A 61 5.25 -1.58 -3.71
CA ILE A 61 4.45 -0.62 -2.94
C ILE A 61 5.35 0.33 -2.15
N SER A 62 6.42 -0.17 -1.55
CA SER A 62 7.29 0.63 -0.66
C SER A 62 8.04 1.74 -1.38
N GLU A 63 8.50 1.50 -2.61
CA GLU A 63 9.23 2.46 -3.43
C GLU A 63 8.30 3.41 -4.20
N GLY A 64 6.98 3.25 -4.05
CA GLY A 64 5.98 4.13 -4.65
C GLY A 64 5.68 3.85 -6.12
N TRP A 65 6.05 2.69 -6.67
CA TRP A 65 5.70 2.28 -8.04
C TRP A 65 4.18 2.19 -8.25
N ALA A 66 3.44 1.86 -7.18
CA ALA A 66 2.00 1.80 -7.18
C ALA A 66 1.35 3.05 -6.56
N SER A 67 2.04 4.20 -6.57
CA SER A 67 1.44 5.47 -6.12
C SER A 67 0.10 5.69 -6.83
N PRO A 68 -0.98 6.06 -6.11
CA PRO A 68 -1.02 6.64 -4.78
C PRO A 68 -1.35 5.64 -3.64
N LEU A 69 -1.19 4.33 -3.85
CA LEU A 69 -1.46 3.33 -2.82
C LEU A 69 -0.59 3.55 -1.57
N LYS A 70 -1.19 3.26 -0.41
CA LYS A 70 -0.56 3.43 0.92
C LYS A 70 -0.26 2.10 1.62
N GLY A 71 -0.35 1.01 0.88
CA GLY A 71 -0.26 -0.36 1.35
C GLY A 71 -0.90 -1.30 0.33
N PHE A 72 -1.13 -2.54 0.74
CA PHE A 72 -1.99 -3.47 0.00
C PHE A 72 -3.41 -2.91 -0.11
N MET A 73 -4.08 -3.22 -1.20
CA MET A 73 -5.41 -2.70 -1.50
C MET A 73 -6.43 -3.12 -0.43
N ARG A 74 -7.24 -2.15 -0.01
CA ARG A 74 -8.48 -2.41 0.73
C ARG A 74 -9.58 -2.88 -0.22
N GLU A 75 -10.71 -3.29 0.34
CA GLU A 75 -11.87 -3.76 -0.42
C GLU A 75 -12.32 -2.76 -1.50
N ASP A 76 -12.41 -1.47 -1.16
CA ASP A 76 -12.83 -0.41 -2.07
C ASP A 76 -11.83 -0.16 -3.21
N GLU A 77 -10.53 -0.18 -2.90
CA GLU A 77 -9.44 -0.06 -3.88
C GLU A 77 -9.39 -1.29 -4.79
N TYR A 78 -9.55 -2.49 -4.23
CA TYR A 78 -9.59 -3.75 -4.95
C TYR A 78 -10.73 -3.78 -5.97
N LEU A 79 -11.96 -3.46 -5.54
CA LEU A 79 -13.14 -3.45 -6.41
C LEU A 79 -13.02 -2.42 -7.52
N GLN A 80 -12.45 -1.25 -7.23
CA GLN A 80 -12.23 -0.22 -8.25
C GLN A 80 -11.21 -0.66 -9.30
N SER A 81 -10.10 -1.25 -8.86
CA SER A 81 -9.08 -1.83 -9.75
C SER A 81 -9.71 -2.90 -10.65
N LEU A 82 -10.50 -3.80 -10.06
CA LEU A 82 -11.13 -4.92 -10.76
C LEU A 82 -12.16 -4.50 -11.81
N HIS A 83 -13.08 -3.59 -11.44
CA HIS A 83 -14.21 -3.23 -12.30
C HIS A 83 -13.90 -2.06 -13.24
N PHE A 84 -12.96 -1.18 -12.87
CA PHE A 84 -12.74 0.07 -13.59
C PHE A 84 -11.29 0.28 -14.04
N ASN A 85 -10.37 -0.65 -13.75
CA ASN A 85 -8.95 -0.52 -14.04
C ASN A 85 -8.35 0.81 -13.54
N SER A 86 -8.90 1.35 -12.45
CA SER A 86 -8.55 2.67 -11.93
C SER A 86 -8.84 2.79 -10.44
N LEU A 87 -8.23 3.79 -9.80
CA LEU A 87 -8.53 4.18 -8.43
C LEU A 87 -8.98 5.63 -8.39
N ARG A 88 -10.01 5.91 -7.59
CA ARG A 88 -10.43 7.26 -7.27
C ARG A 88 -9.71 7.76 -6.02
N VAL A 89 -8.90 8.80 -6.19
CA VAL A 89 -8.15 9.43 -5.12
C VAL A 89 -9.05 10.41 -4.36
N LYS A 90 -8.69 10.74 -3.11
CA LYS A 90 -9.49 11.62 -2.23
C LYS A 90 -9.73 13.03 -2.79
N ASP A 91 -8.86 13.51 -3.66
CA ASP A 91 -9.01 14.78 -4.37
C ASP A 91 -10.02 14.73 -5.53
N GLY A 92 -10.59 13.54 -5.79
CA GLY A 92 -11.55 13.27 -6.85
C GLY A 92 -10.92 12.89 -8.18
N SER A 93 -9.58 12.91 -8.29
CA SER A 93 -8.87 12.44 -9.49
C SER A 93 -8.96 10.92 -9.63
N VAL A 94 -8.78 10.45 -10.86
CA VAL A 94 -8.79 9.01 -11.20
C VAL A 94 -7.44 8.67 -11.81
N VAL A 95 -6.81 7.62 -11.28
CA VAL A 95 -5.50 7.13 -11.72
C VAL A 95 -5.63 5.72 -12.28
N ASN A 96 -4.74 5.32 -13.20
CA ASN A 96 -4.77 3.97 -13.72
C ASN A 96 -4.29 2.97 -12.66
N MET A 97 -5.04 1.90 -12.49
CA MET A 97 -4.65 0.79 -11.61
C MET A 97 -5.42 -0.45 -12.07
N SER A 98 -4.84 -1.17 -13.02
CA SER A 98 -5.48 -2.32 -13.67
C SER A 98 -5.15 -3.66 -13.03
N LEU A 99 -4.20 -3.68 -12.08
CA LEU A 99 -3.74 -4.89 -11.42
C LEU A 99 -4.03 -4.79 -9.92
N PRO A 100 -4.78 -5.74 -9.34
CA PRO A 100 -4.94 -5.85 -7.91
C PRO A 100 -3.62 -6.16 -7.21
N ILE A 101 -3.26 -5.36 -6.20
CA ILE A 101 -2.08 -5.59 -5.35
C ILE A 101 -2.58 -5.90 -3.95
N VAL A 102 -2.78 -7.18 -3.67
CA VAL A 102 -3.33 -7.69 -2.41
C VAL A 102 -2.39 -8.69 -1.75
N LEU A 103 -2.53 -8.85 -0.44
CA LEU A 103 -1.87 -9.91 0.32
C LEU A 103 -2.88 -11.01 0.61
N ALA A 104 -2.62 -12.21 0.11
CA ALA A 104 -3.41 -13.38 0.46
C ALA A 104 -2.97 -13.89 1.84
N ILE A 105 -3.93 -14.08 2.74
CA ILE A 105 -3.72 -14.71 4.05
C ILE A 105 -4.60 -15.95 4.13
N ASP A 106 -4.08 -17.02 4.72
CA ASP A 106 -4.86 -18.22 5.00
C ASP A 106 -5.64 -18.08 6.33
N ASP A 107 -6.48 -19.07 6.61
CA ASP A 107 -7.29 -19.08 7.84
C ASP A 107 -6.42 -19.19 9.10
N GLU A 108 -5.27 -19.88 9.02
CA GLU A 108 -4.34 -20.03 10.16
C GLU A 108 -3.68 -18.69 10.54
N ASP A 109 -3.26 -17.91 9.54
CA ASP A 109 -2.71 -16.58 9.71
C ASP A 109 -3.79 -15.61 10.20
N LYS A 110 -5.02 -15.71 9.68
CA LYS A 110 -6.16 -14.92 10.15
C LYS A 110 -6.46 -15.18 11.63
N GLU A 111 -6.49 -16.45 12.04
CA GLU A 111 -6.67 -16.82 13.46
C GLU A 111 -5.51 -16.30 14.32
N ARG A 112 -4.27 -16.35 13.81
CA ARG A 112 -3.09 -15.84 14.51
C ARG A 112 -3.12 -14.32 14.71
N ILE A 113 -3.64 -13.57 13.74
CA ILE A 113 -3.82 -12.13 13.87
C ILE A 113 -4.93 -11.81 14.90
N GLY A 114 -6.00 -12.60 14.89
CA GLY A 114 -7.11 -12.48 15.83
C GLY A 114 -7.79 -11.11 15.76
N VAL A 115 -7.77 -10.37 16.86
CA VAL A 115 -8.40 -9.05 17.00
C VAL A 115 -7.41 -7.88 16.88
N SER A 116 -6.14 -8.17 16.58
CA SER A 116 -5.14 -7.11 16.42
C SER A 116 -5.46 -6.25 15.20
N THR A 117 -5.35 -4.94 15.32
CA THR A 117 -5.49 -4.04 14.17
C THR A 117 -4.23 -3.97 13.33
N ASP A 118 -3.09 -4.27 13.95
CA ASP A 118 -1.78 -4.10 13.37
C ASP A 118 -1.04 -5.45 13.35
N VAL A 119 -0.32 -5.70 12.27
CA VAL A 119 0.34 -6.99 11.99
C VAL A 119 1.74 -6.72 11.49
N ALA A 120 2.71 -7.47 11.99
CA ALA A 120 4.07 -7.48 11.48
C ALA A 120 4.23 -8.58 10.42
N LEU A 121 4.83 -8.25 9.30
CA LEU A 121 5.14 -9.17 8.22
C LEU A 121 6.63 -9.48 8.23
N VAL A 122 6.94 -10.77 8.26
CA VAL A 122 8.29 -11.30 8.25
C VAL A 122 8.58 -11.96 6.91
N GLY A 123 9.76 -11.69 6.35
CA GLY A 123 10.19 -12.24 5.08
C GLY A 123 10.47 -13.75 5.16
N PRO A 124 10.74 -14.40 4.01
CA PRO A 124 11.08 -15.81 3.96
C PRO A 124 12.26 -16.20 4.86
N ASP A 125 13.23 -15.29 5.00
CA ASP A 125 14.46 -15.43 5.78
C ASP A 125 14.28 -15.13 7.29
N GLY A 126 13.10 -14.66 7.70
CA GLY A 126 12.76 -14.35 9.09
C GLY A 126 12.95 -12.89 9.49
N ASP A 127 13.47 -12.05 8.60
CA ASP A 127 13.63 -10.62 8.84
C ASP A 127 12.29 -9.90 8.89
N LEU A 128 12.16 -8.89 9.75
CA LEU A 128 11.01 -8.00 9.76
C LEU A 128 11.02 -7.10 8.52
N VAL A 129 9.94 -7.12 7.74
CA VAL A 129 9.86 -6.40 6.46
C VAL A 129 8.89 -5.23 6.53
N LEU A 130 7.67 -5.46 7.03
CA LEU A 130 6.58 -4.49 6.94
C LEU A 130 5.68 -4.57 8.19
N ILE A 131 5.08 -3.44 8.57
CA ILE A 131 3.96 -3.40 9.51
C ILE A 131 2.74 -2.93 8.74
N ILE A 132 1.68 -3.74 8.74
CA ILE A 132 0.37 -3.36 8.20
C ILE A 132 -0.49 -2.90 9.36
N GLY A 133 -1.00 -1.68 9.28
CA GLY A 133 -2.00 -1.16 10.22
C GLY A 133 -3.40 -1.15 9.63
N LYS A 134 -4.40 -1.42 10.47
CA LYS A 134 -5.83 -1.47 10.11
C LYS A 134 -6.10 -2.38 8.91
N TRP A 135 -5.64 -3.63 8.96
CA TRP A 135 -5.92 -4.61 7.92
C TRP A 135 -7.42 -4.95 7.88
N GLU A 136 -7.91 -5.34 6.71
CA GLU A 136 -9.29 -5.75 6.46
C GLU A 136 -9.28 -7.04 5.63
N TYR A 137 -10.19 -7.97 5.94
CA TYR A 137 -10.29 -9.24 5.25
C TYR A 137 -11.26 -9.15 4.07
N VAL A 138 -10.82 -9.61 2.90
CA VAL A 138 -11.59 -9.52 1.65
C VAL A 138 -11.78 -10.93 1.07
N ALA A 139 -12.69 -11.73 1.63
CA ALA A 139 -12.93 -13.11 1.19
C ALA A 139 -13.97 -13.25 0.08
N GLU A 140 -15.13 -12.61 0.25
CA GLU A 140 -16.31 -12.91 -0.57
C GLU A 140 -16.10 -12.51 -2.04
N LEU A 141 -15.32 -11.45 -2.27
CA LEU A 141 -15.12 -10.86 -3.60
C LEU A 141 -14.10 -11.62 -4.47
N PHE A 142 -13.14 -12.31 -3.85
CA PHE A 142 -12.17 -13.13 -4.58
C PHE A 142 -12.82 -14.35 -5.23
N GLN A 143 -13.86 -14.88 -4.58
CA GLN A 143 -14.56 -16.06 -5.06
C GLN A 143 -15.52 -15.73 -6.20
N GLU A 144 -16.29 -14.64 -6.08
CA GLU A 144 -17.15 -14.15 -7.18
C GLU A 144 -16.34 -13.78 -8.42
N TYR A 145 -15.14 -13.20 -8.27
CA TYR A 145 -14.31 -12.86 -9.43
C TYR A 145 -13.80 -14.10 -10.18
N LYS A 146 -13.36 -15.14 -9.46
CA LYS A 146 -12.97 -16.42 -10.09
C LYS A 146 -14.15 -17.03 -10.83
N GLU A 147 -15.31 -17.08 -10.19
CA GLU A 147 -16.52 -17.69 -10.77
C GLU A 147 -17.05 -16.89 -11.96
N GLY A 148 -16.97 -15.55 -11.93
CA GLY A 148 -17.37 -14.69 -13.04
C GLY A 148 -16.49 -14.80 -14.29
N ASN A 149 -15.17 -14.97 -14.10
CA ASN A 149 -14.23 -15.07 -15.23
C ASN A 149 -14.23 -16.46 -15.90
N ASP A 150 -14.56 -17.52 -15.14
CA ASP A 150 -14.74 -18.87 -15.69
C ASP A 150 -16.05 -18.99 -16.50
N ALA A 151 -17.07 -18.17 -16.20
CA ALA A 151 -18.37 -18.18 -16.90
C ALA A 151 -18.34 -17.55 -18.31
N ASP A 152 -17.42 -16.61 -18.58
CA ASP A 152 -17.27 -15.93 -19.88
C ASP A 152 -16.26 -16.65 -20.81
N ALA A 153 -15.61 -17.71 -20.32
CA ALA A 153 -14.66 -18.54 -21.06
C ALA A 153 -15.28 -19.81 -21.70
N SER A 154 -16.61 -19.92 -21.71
CA SER A 154 -17.38 -21.11 -22.16
C SER A 154 -18.21 -20.86 -23.43
#